data_AF-A0A947EZ79-F1
#
_entry.id   AF-A0A947EZ79-F1
#
_cell.length_a   1.000
_cell.length_b   1.000
_cell.length_c   1.000
_cell.angle_alpha   90.00
_cell.angle_beta   90.00
_cell.angle_gamma   90.00
#
_symmetry.space_group_name_H-M   'P 1'
#
loop_
_entity.id
_entity.type
_entity.pdbx_description
1 polymer ?
#
loop_
_entity_poly.entity_id
_entity_poly.type
_entity_poly.pdbx_seq_one_letter_code
_entity_poly.pdbx_strand_id
1 'polypeptide(L)'
;YGAAKMFLQSMNTDMLSSQGTAINEAIELAATYFNDEAQTNRVLFIISDGEDHSGGATLDAVELAVEEGIQIYTIGVGSSKGGPIPLKRNGITESYKKDAEGEVVITRLNEDILEDIADDGDGEYIDGANTEEAVTLIKEELLQMDKAEFEAKQFAEYKDQFQWFLAAGLLLLFLDVFLLDRKTQWLKKLDLFNEWEDK
;
A
#
# COMPACT_ATOMS: atom_id res chain seq x y z
N TYR A 1 -13.87 -5.86 -11.34
CA TYR A 1 -13.38 -5.61 -12.72
C TYR A 1 -14.39 -4.90 -13.64
N GLY A 2 -15.67 -5.34 -13.70
CA GLY A 2 -16.67 -4.74 -14.61
C GLY A 2 -16.98 -3.26 -14.35
N ALA A 3 -17.20 -2.87 -13.10
CA ALA A 3 -17.54 -1.49 -12.73
C ALA A 3 -16.42 -0.48 -13.09
N ALA A 4 -15.17 -0.77 -12.70
CA ALA A 4 -14.02 0.09 -13.05
C ALA A 4 -13.88 0.28 -14.57
N LYS A 5 -14.01 -0.80 -15.35
CA LYS A 5 -13.98 -0.72 -16.82
C LYS A 5 -15.12 0.14 -17.37
N MET A 6 -16.32 0.06 -16.79
CA MET A 6 -17.43 0.92 -17.18
C MET A 6 -17.15 2.40 -16.87
N PHE A 7 -16.58 2.71 -15.70
CA PHE A 7 -16.18 4.08 -15.36
C PHE A 7 -15.15 4.63 -16.35
N LEU A 8 -14.08 3.87 -16.63
CA LEU A 8 -13.06 4.23 -17.62
C LEU A 8 -13.67 4.49 -19.01
N GLN A 9 -14.65 3.68 -19.44
CA GLN A 9 -15.32 3.85 -20.72
C GLN A 9 -16.25 5.08 -20.78
N SER A 10 -16.75 5.55 -19.63
CA SER A 10 -17.60 6.74 -19.55
C SER A 10 -16.82 8.05 -19.37
N MET A 11 -15.59 8.00 -18.86
CA MET A 11 -14.78 9.18 -18.61
C MET A 11 -14.46 9.93 -19.90
N ASN A 12 -14.63 11.26 -19.86
CA ASN A 12 -14.24 12.17 -20.93
C ASN A 12 -13.95 13.56 -20.35
N THR A 13 -13.23 14.39 -21.10
CA THR A 13 -12.80 15.73 -20.66
C THR A 13 -13.96 16.70 -20.42
N ASP A 14 -15.14 16.46 -20.99
CA ASP A 14 -16.31 17.33 -20.82
C ASP A 14 -17.03 17.10 -19.47
N MET A 15 -16.65 16.07 -18.71
CA MET A 15 -17.19 15.81 -17.37
C MET A 15 -16.66 16.78 -16.31
N LEU A 16 -15.54 17.45 -16.57
CA LEU A 16 -14.94 18.43 -15.67
C LEU A 16 -15.21 19.83 -16.21
N SER A 17 -15.80 20.68 -15.36
CA SER A 17 -16.16 22.05 -15.73
C SER A 17 -15.01 23.05 -15.57
N SER A 18 -14.03 22.74 -14.71
CA SER A 18 -12.84 23.55 -14.50
C SER A 18 -11.69 23.05 -15.39
N GLN A 19 -10.94 23.98 -15.96
CA GLN A 19 -9.71 23.69 -16.71
C GLN A 19 -8.50 23.93 -15.79
N GLY A 20 -7.48 23.10 -15.94
CA GLY A 20 -6.27 23.14 -15.14
C GLY A 20 -5.90 21.75 -14.65
N THR A 21 -4.67 21.65 -14.13
CA THR A 21 -4.12 20.44 -13.52
C THR A 21 -3.87 20.77 -12.06
N ALA A 22 -4.59 20.11 -11.15
CA ALA A 22 -4.49 20.29 -9.70
C ALA A 22 -4.08 18.96 -9.07
N ILE A 23 -2.79 18.63 -9.16
CA ILE A 23 -2.26 17.35 -8.67
C ILE A 23 -2.37 17.29 -7.14
N ASN A 24 -2.07 18.40 -6.46
CA ASN A 24 -2.22 18.53 -5.01
C ASN A 24 -3.65 18.17 -4.54
N GLU A 25 -4.69 18.73 -5.17
CA GLU A 25 -6.09 18.46 -4.81
C GLU A 25 -6.46 16.99 -5.09
N ALA A 26 -5.89 16.39 -6.13
CA ALA A 26 -6.10 14.97 -6.44
C ALA A 26 -5.46 14.06 -5.38
N ILE A 27 -4.26 14.39 -4.88
CA ILE A 27 -3.58 13.66 -3.81
C ILE A 27 -4.37 13.77 -2.51
N GLU A 28 -4.72 14.99 -2.09
CA GLU A 28 -5.51 15.24 -0.89
C GLU A 28 -6.85 14.49 -0.92
N LEU A 29 -7.53 14.52 -2.05
CA LEU A 29 -8.78 13.80 -2.23
C LEU A 29 -8.57 12.29 -2.19
N ALA A 30 -7.55 11.77 -2.87
CA ALA A 30 -7.24 10.34 -2.90
C ALA A 30 -6.94 9.80 -1.49
N ALA A 31 -6.23 10.57 -0.66
CA ALA A 31 -5.93 10.21 0.73
C ALA A 31 -7.21 9.88 1.52
N THR A 32 -8.32 10.61 1.28
CA THR A 32 -9.60 10.38 1.97
C THR A 32 -10.32 9.07 1.62
N TYR A 33 -9.88 8.35 0.58
CA TYR A 33 -10.53 7.11 0.12
C TYR A 33 -9.92 5.82 0.69
N PHE A 34 -8.77 5.90 1.35
CA PHE A 34 -8.16 4.75 2.00
C PHE A 34 -8.91 4.38 3.29
N ASN A 35 -8.95 3.08 3.60
CA ASN A 35 -9.58 2.61 4.84
C ASN A 35 -8.54 2.48 5.95
N ASP A 36 -8.69 3.29 6.99
CA ASP A 36 -7.79 3.30 8.15
C ASP A 36 -7.81 2.04 9.02
N GLU A 37 -8.88 1.26 8.95
CA GLU A 37 -8.98 0.01 9.72
C GLU A 37 -8.22 -1.15 9.08
N ALA A 38 -7.90 -1.05 7.78
CA ALA A 38 -7.15 -2.07 7.06
C ALA A 38 -5.64 -1.81 7.19
N GLN A 39 -4.90 -2.73 7.80
CA GLN A 39 -3.43 -2.72 7.81
C GLN A 39 -2.88 -3.21 6.47
N THR A 40 -3.26 -2.54 5.38
CA THR A 40 -2.86 -2.86 4.02
C THR A 40 -1.96 -1.78 3.45
N ASN A 41 -1.10 -2.13 2.50
CA ASN A 41 -0.33 -1.14 1.76
C ASN A 41 -1.27 -0.17 1.03
N ARG A 42 -0.96 1.13 1.07
CA ARG A 42 -1.69 2.19 0.38
C ARG A 42 -0.84 2.71 -0.76
N VAL A 43 -1.40 2.68 -1.96
CA VAL A 43 -0.69 3.06 -3.18
C VAL A 43 -1.58 3.97 -4.02
N LEU A 44 -1.02 5.09 -4.45
CA LEU A 44 -1.64 6.05 -5.34
C LEU A 44 -0.87 6.11 -6.66
N PHE A 45 -1.53 5.83 -7.77
CA PHE A 45 -0.97 6.03 -9.11
C PHE A 45 -1.54 7.30 -9.73
N ILE A 46 -0.66 8.24 -10.10
CA ILE A 46 -1.01 9.49 -10.78
C ILE A 46 -0.62 9.37 -12.25
N ILE A 47 -1.59 9.47 -13.15
CA ILE A 47 -1.36 9.46 -14.60
C ILE A 47 -1.51 10.90 -15.11
N SER A 48 -0.44 11.51 -15.59
CA SER A 48 -0.42 12.92 -15.99
C SER A 48 0.64 13.22 -17.05
N ASP A 49 0.51 14.36 -17.73
CA ASP A 49 1.58 14.97 -18.52
C ASP A 49 2.52 15.85 -17.65
N GLY A 50 2.24 15.99 -16.36
CA GLY A 50 3.07 16.78 -15.43
C GLY A 50 2.99 18.28 -15.66
N GLU A 51 2.08 18.78 -16.51
CA GLU A 51 1.85 20.21 -16.65
C GLU A 51 1.05 20.71 -15.44
N ASP A 52 1.73 20.84 -14.30
CA ASP A 52 1.15 21.32 -13.05
C ASP A 52 1.09 22.86 -13.00
N HIS A 53 0.00 23.40 -12.44
CA HIS A 53 -0.18 24.83 -12.18
C HIS A 53 -0.12 25.18 -10.69
N SER A 54 0.19 24.20 -9.82
CA SER A 54 0.02 24.28 -8.37
C SER A 54 1.26 24.75 -7.61
N GLY A 55 2.44 24.73 -8.25
CA GLY A 55 3.69 25.14 -7.60
C GLY A 55 4.04 24.28 -6.38
N GLY A 56 4.54 24.89 -5.29
CA GLY A 56 4.99 24.16 -4.09
C GLY A 56 3.89 23.42 -3.31
N ALA A 57 2.60 23.69 -3.56
CA ALA A 57 1.50 23.04 -2.86
C ALA A 57 1.41 21.53 -3.16
N THR A 58 1.94 21.09 -4.31
CA THR A 58 1.97 19.66 -4.66
C THR A 58 2.93 18.90 -3.75
N LEU A 59 4.07 19.48 -3.39
CA LEU A 59 5.04 18.85 -2.47
C LEU A 59 4.47 18.71 -1.06
N ASP A 60 3.79 19.74 -0.56
CA ASP A 60 3.12 19.69 0.75
C ASP A 60 2.08 18.55 0.81
N ALA A 61 1.30 18.36 -0.27
CA ALA A 61 0.31 17.29 -0.36
C ALA A 61 0.96 15.89 -0.43
N VAL A 62 2.10 15.76 -1.11
CA VAL A 62 2.88 14.53 -1.17
C VAL A 62 3.41 14.16 0.22
N GLU A 63 4.02 15.12 0.94
CA GLU A 63 4.55 14.89 2.28
C GLU A 63 3.46 14.39 3.24
N LEU A 64 2.28 15.03 3.24
CA LEU A 64 1.15 14.60 4.06
C LEU A 64 0.66 13.19 3.70
N ALA A 65 0.61 12.85 2.41
CA ALA A 65 0.20 11.51 1.98
C ALA A 65 1.20 10.43 2.43
N VAL A 66 2.50 10.72 2.37
CA VAL A 66 3.55 9.82 2.86
C VAL A 66 3.48 9.65 4.38
N GLU A 67 3.20 10.72 5.14
CA GLU A 67 2.95 10.62 6.58
C GLU A 67 1.78 9.67 6.93
N GLU A 68 0.77 9.60 6.05
CA GLU A 68 -0.35 8.65 6.15
C GLU A 68 -0.04 7.24 5.60
N GLY A 69 1.21 7.00 5.19
CA GLY A 69 1.69 5.71 4.67
C GLY A 69 1.22 5.41 3.25
N ILE A 70 0.89 6.43 2.46
CA ILE A 70 0.49 6.32 1.06
C ILE A 70 1.73 6.49 0.19
N GLN A 71 2.09 5.45 -0.55
CA GLN A 71 3.15 5.52 -1.57
C GLN A 71 2.59 6.04 -2.89
N ILE A 72 3.26 7.01 -3.50
CA ILE A 72 2.79 7.71 -4.71
C ILE A 72 3.69 7.36 -5.89
N TYR A 73 3.10 6.78 -6.93
CA TYR A 73 3.75 6.49 -8.20
C TYR A 73 3.19 7.42 -9.27
N THR A 74 4.04 7.89 -10.16
CA THR A 74 3.63 8.76 -11.27
C THR A 74 3.84 8.04 -12.60
N ILE A 75 2.93 8.28 -13.56
CA ILE A 75 2.97 7.70 -14.89
C ILE A 75 2.89 8.84 -15.89
N GLY A 76 4.01 9.10 -16.57
CA GLY A 76 4.13 10.16 -17.56
C GLY A 76 3.44 9.78 -18.86
N VAL A 77 2.49 10.62 -19.32
CA VAL A 77 1.83 10.42 -20.62
C VAL A 77 2.04 11.63 -21.49
N GLY A 78 2.70 11.43 -22.63
CA GLY A 78 2.89 12.49 -23.61
C GLY A 78 4.27 12.42 -24.25
N SER A 79 4.78 13.57 -24.67
CA SER A 79 6.14 13.71 -25.19
C SER A 79 6.72 15.03 -24.71
N SER A 80 8.00 15.01 -24.29
CA SER A 80 8.72 16.21 -23.86
C SER A 80 8.95 17.21 -25.00
N LYS A 81 8.85 16.77 -26.27
CA LYS A 81 8.84 17.69 -27.44
C LYS A 81 7.55 18.52 -27.51
N GLY A 82 6.46 17.97 -26.97
CA GLY A 82 5.13 18.52 -27.01
C GLY A 82 4.42 18.44 -28.34
N GLY A 83 3.11 18.68 -28.30
CA GLY A 83 2.25 18.66 -29.46
C GLY A 83 0.98 19.50 -29.28
N PRO A 84 0.33 19.89 -30.39
CA PRO A 84 -0.92 20.62 -30.32
C PRO A 84 -2.09 19.69 -29.96
N ILE A 85 -3.05 20.18 -29.18
CA ILE A 85 -4.21 19.40 -28.75
C ILE A 85 -5.28 19.43 -29.86
N PRO A 86 -5.59 18.29 -30.53
CA PRO A 86 -6.52 18.27 -31.65
C PRO A 86 -7.98 18.29 -31.18
N LEU A 87 -8.78 19.19 -31.75
CA LEU A 87 -10.24 19.18 -31.60
C LEU A 87 -10.84 18.37 -32.75
N LYS A 88 -11.37 17.20 -32.42
CA LYS A 88 -11.91 16.25 -33.40
C LYS A 88 -13.43 16.21 -33.38
N ARG A 89 -14.02 16.16 -34.57
CA ARG A 89 -15.45 15.91 -34.77
C ARG A 89 -15.61 14.71 -35.69
N ASN A 90 -16.34 13.69 -35.23
CA ASN A 90 -16.49 12.41 -35.96
C ASN A 90 -15.16 11.76 -36.35
N GLY A 91 -14.12 11.88 -35.50
CA GLY A 91 -12.79 11.32 -35.74
C GLY A 91 -11.89 12.13 -36.69
N ILE A 92 -12.39 13.20 -37.30
CA ILE A 92 -11.62 14.09 -38.17
C ILE A 92 -11.17 15.32 -37.36
N THR A 93 -9.89 15.66 -37.44
CA THR A 93 -9.34 16.88 -36.83
C THR A 93 -9.89 18.11 -37.57
N GLU A 94 -10.69 18.92 -36.87
CA GLU A 94 -11.30 20.14 -37.42
C GLU A 94 -10.42 21.36 -37.12
N SER A 95 -9.85 21.42 -35.92
CA SER A 95 -8.97 22.50 -35.47
C SER A 95 -8.09 22.02 -34.31
N TYR A 96 -7.27 22.94 -33.76
CA TYR A 96 -6.49 22.72 -32.54
C TYR A 96 -7.00 23.62 -31.43
N LYS A 97 -6.82 23.20 -30.18
CA LYS A 97 -7.12 24.01 -29.00
C LYS A 97 -6.31 25.31 -29.06
N LYS A 98 -6.98 26.41 -28.74
CA LYS A 98 -6.38 27.75 -28.67
C LYS A 98 -6.55 28.35 -27.28
N ASP A 99 -5.62 29.21 -26.91
CA ASP A 99 -5.68 30.04 -25.70
C ASP A 99 -6.59 31.27 -25.90
N ALA A 100 -6.61 32.17 -24.91
CA ALA A 100 -7.44 33.38 -24.94
C ALA A 100 -6.93 34.39 -26.00
N GLU A 101 -5.66 34.33 -26.33
CA GLU A 101 -4.98 35.17 -27.34
C GLU A 101 -5.19 34.65 -28.77
N GLY A 102 -5.68 33.41 -28.92
CA GLY A 102 -5.98 32.77 -30.20
C GLY A 102 -4.82 31.96 -30.79
N GLU A 103 -3.75 31.77 -30.02
CA GLU A 103 -2.59 30.96 -30.35
C GLU A 103 -2.84 29.49 -30.02
N VAL A 104 -2.14 28.59 -30.71
CA VAL A 104 -2.34 27.14 -30.53
C VAL A 104 -1.64 26.69 -29.26
N VAL A 105 -2.39 26.01 -28.38
CA VAL A 105 -1.85 25.43 -27.15
C VAL A 105 -0.96 24.23 -27.49
N ILE A 106 0.27 24.25 -27.00
CA ILE A 106 1.23 23.14 -27.12
C ILE A 106 1.49 22.59 -25.73
N THR A 107 0.97 21.39 -25.47
CA THR A 107 1.20 20.63 -24.23
C THR A 107 2.46 19.78 -24.36
N ARG A 108 3.22 19.65 -23.28
CA ARG A 108 4.48 18.90 -23.16
C ARG A 108 4.44 18.03 -21.91
N LEU A 109 5.00 16.83 -22.03
CA LEU A 109 5.30 16.04 -20.86
C LEU A 109 6.41 16.74 -20.06
N ASN A 110 6.16 16.99 -18.77
CA ASN A 110 7.13 17.47 -17.81
C ASN A 110 7.50 16.33 -16.86
N GLU A 111 8.55 15.60 -17.22
CA GLU A 111 9.02 14.41 -16.50
C GLU A 111 9.59 14.81 -15.14
N ASP A 112 10.39 15.90 -15.08
CA ASP A 112 11.03 16.39 -13.86
C ASP A 112 10.02 16.56 -12.70
N ILE A 113 8.83 17.14 -12.97
CA ILE A 113 7.80 17.31 -11.93
C ILE A 113 7.25 15.96 -11.46
N LEU A 114 7.06 15.01 -12.36
CA LEU A 114 6.52 13.69 -12.02
C LEU A 114 7.55 12.84 -11.29
N GLU A 115 8.83 12.98 -11.63
CA GLU A 115 9.95 12.38 -10.90
C GLU A 115 10.02 12.95 -9.48
N ASP A 116 10.01 14.29 -9.31
CA ASP A 116 10.03 14.93 -7.98
C ASP A 116 8.87 14.42 -7.09
N ILE A 117 7.65 14.32 -7.63
CA ILE A 117 6.47 13.83 -6.90
C ILE A 117 6.62 12.36 -6.48
N ALA A 118 7.16 11.52 -7.35
CA ALA A 118 7.34 10.10 -7.06
C ALA A 118 8.46 9.87 -6.02
N ASP A 119 9.56 10.60 -6.16
CA ASP A 119 10.71 10.54 -5.26
C ASP A 119 10.33 10.99 -3.84
N ASP A 120 9.63 12.12 -3.72
CA ASP A 120 9.12 12.61 -2.42
C ASP A 120 7.96 11.75 -1.89
N GLY A 121 7.31 10.98 -2.77
CA GLY A 121 6.15 10.14 -2.49
C GLY A 121 6.46 8.70 -2.08
N ASP A 122 7.72 8.35 -1.82
CA ASP A 122 8.18 6.98 -1.57
C ASP A 122 7.76 5.97 -2.68
N GLY A 123 7.70 6.43 -3.93
CA GLY A 123 7.35 5.60 -5.09
C GLY A 123 8.35 5.72 -6.24
N GLU A 124 7.88 5.49 -7.47
CA GLU A 124 8.73 5.55 -8.68
C GLU A 124 7.98 6.17 -9.86
N TYR A 125 8.70 6.96 -10.66
CA TYR A 125 8.23 7.45 -11.95
C TYR A 125 8.27 6.37 -13.02
N ILE A 126 7.18 6.24 -13.78
CA ILE A 126 7.02 5.25 -14.84
C ILE A 126 6.77 5.97 -16.17
N ASP A 127 7.61 5.70 -17.16
CA ASP A 127 7.37 6.17 -18.53
C ASP A 127 6.16 5.45 -19.14
N GLY A 128 5.07 6.19 -19.34
CA GLY A 128 3.83 5.71 -19.93
C GLY A 128 3.82 5.64 -21.46
N ALA A 129 4.92 6.01 -22.15
CA ALA A 129 5.03 5.92 -23.61
C ALA A 129 4.88 4.48 -24.11
N ASN A 130 5.39 3.50 -23.33
CA ASN A 130 5.17 2.09 -23.57
C ASN A 130 4.18 1.51 -22.55
N THR A 131 2.90 1.47 -22.93
CA THR A 131 1.82 1.00 -22.05
C THR A 131 2.01 -0.44 -21.56
N GLU A 132 2.62 -1.34 -22.36
CA GLU A 132 2.82 -2.74 -21.93
C GLU A 132 3.87 -2.85 -20.84
N GLU A 133 4.95 -2.08 -20.96
CA GLU A 133 6.04 -2.00 -20.00
C GLU A 133 5.57 -1.33 -18.69
N ALA A 134 4.89 -0.18 -18.79
CA ALA A 134 4.31 0.49 -17.63
C ALA A 134 3.36 -0.43 -16.85
N VAL A 135 2.48 -1.16 -17.53
CA VAL A 135 1.58 -2.13 -16.89
C VAL A 135 2.34 -3.30 -16.26
N THR A 136 3.48 -3.69 -16.82
CA THR A 136 4.31 -4.77 -16.26
C THR A 136 4.98 -4.30 -14.97
N LEU A 137 5.59 -3.11 -14.97
CA LEU A 137 6.21 -2.49 -13.79
C LEU A 137 5.19 -2.33 -12.65
N ILE A 138 4.02 -1.74 -12.94
CA ILE A 138 2.93 -1.57 -11.95
C ILE A 138 2.54 -2.92 -11.32
N LYS A 139 2.45 -3.99 -12.11
CA LYS A 139 2.09 -5.32 -11.60
C LYS A 139 3.19 -5.89 -10.72
N GLU A 140 4.45 -5.75 -11.12
CA GLU A 140 5.59 -6.24 -10.35
C GLU A 140 5.65 -5.56 -9.00
N GLU A 141 5.43 -4.24 -8.96
CA GLU A 141 5.45 -3.46 -7.73
C GLU A 141 4.33 -3.85 -6.76
N LEU A 142 3.10 -3.93 -7.26
CA LEU A 142 1.96 -4.38 -6.45
C LEU A 142 2.16 -5.80 -5.89
N LEU A 143 2.77 -6.71 -6.67
CA LEU A 143 3.08 -8.06 -6.20
C LEU A 143 4.17 -8.09 -5.12
N GLN A 144 5.17 -7.20 -5.20
CA GLN A 144 6.20 -7.07 -4.19
C GLN A 144 5.63 -6.54 -2.87
N MET A 145 4.77 -5.51 -2.97
CA MET A 145 4.05 -4.94 -1.83
C MET A 145 3.17 -5.97 -1.13
N ASP A 146 2.33 -6.69 -1.88
CA ASP A 146 1.46 -7.75 -1.34
C ASP A 146 2.28 -8.83 -0.59
N LYS A 147 3.44 -9.19 -1.15
CA LYS A 147 4.33 -10.17 -0.53
C LYS A 147 4.94 -9.64 0.77
N ALA A 148 5.40 -8.39 0.78
CA ALA A 148 5.98 -7.75 1.96
C ALA A 148 4.94 -7.64 3.10
N GLU A 149 3.70 -7.25 2.80
CA GLU A 149 2.61 -7.21 3.77
C GLU A 149 2.30 -8.59 4.35
N PHE A 150 2.24 -9.61 3.49
CA PHE A 150 1.99 -10.99 3.91
C PHE A 150 3.10 -11.53 4.83
N GLU A 151 4.37 -11.28 4.51
CA GLU A 151 5.50 -11.67 5.35
C GLU A 151 5.48 -10.94 6.70
N ALA A 152 5.23 -9.63 6.71
CA ALA A 152 5.12 -8.83 7.94
C ALA A 152 4.01 -9.35 8.87
N LYS A 153 2.84 -9.70 8.30
CA LYS A 153 1.74 -10.30 9.05
C LYS A 153 2.12 -11.66 9.65
N GLN A 154 2.84 -12.51 8.92
CA GLN A 154 3.35 -13.78 9.46
C GLN A 154 4.31 -13.58 10.63
N PHE A 155 5.21 -12.59 10.56
CA PHE A 155 6.10 -12.27 11.68
C PHE A 155 5.33 -11.80 12.93
N ALA A 156 4.31 -10.96 12.75
CA ALA A 156 3.45 -10.52 13.85
C ALA A 156 2.67 -11.68 14.48
N GLU A 157 2.25 -12.65 13.67
CA GLU A 157 1.51 -13.84 14.11
C GLU A 157 2.43 -14.96 14.66
N TYR A 158 3.75 -14.91 14.45
CA TYR A 158 4.71 -15.94 14.90
C TYR A 158 5.76 -15.46 15.91
N LYS A 159 5.53 -15.76 17.21
CA LYS A 159 6.39 -16.67 17.99
C LYS A 159 5.71 -17.07 19.30
N ASP A 160 4.84 -18.04 19.20
CA ASP A 160 4.20 -18.68 20.35
C ASP A 160 5.23 -19.41 21.23
N GLN A 161 5.67 -18.77 22.31
CA GLN A 161 6.64 -19.32 23.27
C GLN A 161 6.00 -20.33 24.26
N PHE A 162 4.71 -20.65 24.11
CA PHE A 162 3.98 -21.56 25.02
C PHE A 162 4.59 -22.96 25.06
N GLN A 163 5.36 -23.35 24.04
CA GLN A 163 6.03 -24.65 23.93
C GLN A 163 6.95 -24.94 25.12
N TRP A 164 7.68 -23.93 25.63
CA TRP A 164 8.54 -24.08 26.81
C TRP A 164 7.72 -24.29 28.08
N PHE A 165 6.59 -23.58 28.21
CA PHE A 165 5.68 -23.73 29.33
C PHE A 165 4.96 -25.09 29.30
N LEU A 166 4.60 -25.57 28.11
CA LEU A 166 4.03 -26.90 27.89
C LEU A 166 5.05 -28.00 28.24
N ALA A 167 6.30 -27.85 27.81
CA ALA A 167 7.38 -28.79 28.12
C ALA A 167 7.68 -28.83 29.63
N ALA A 168 7.72 -27.69 30.31
CA ALA A 168 7.86 -27.62 31.75
C ALA A 168 6.68 -28.30 32.49
N GLY A 169 5.45 -28.08 32.02
CA GLY A 169 4.25 -28.74 32.55
C GLY A 169 4.29 -30.26 32.39
N LEU A 170 4.66 -30.74 31.21
CA LEU A 170 4.85 -32.19 30.95
C LEU A 170 5.94 -32.79 31.84
N LEU A 171 7.05 -32.09 32.03
CA LEU A 171 8.15 -32.54 32.88
C LEU A 171 7.68 -32.69 34.34
N LEU A 172 6.93 -31.71 34.86
CA LEU A 172 6.35 -31.78 36.21
C LEU A 172 5.38 -32.96 36.35
N LEU A 173 4.57 -33.23 35.32
CA LEU A 173 3.65 -34.36 35.32
C LEU A 173 4.40 -35.69 35.35
N PHE A 174 5.49 -35.84 34.58
CA PHE A 174 6.35 -37.02 34.66
C PHE A 174 6.98 -37.17 36.05
N LEU A 175 7.52 -36.09 36.61
CA LEU A 175 8.10 -36.11 37.96
C LEU A 175 7.07 -36.54 39.01
N ASP A 176 5.83 -36.06 38.90
CA ASP A 176 4.75 -36.44 39.82
C ASP A 176 4.45 -37.94 39.76
N VAL A 177 4.27 -38.49 38.55
CA VAL A 177 4.03 -39.93 38.34
C VAL A 177 5.17 -40.78 38.91
N PHE A 178 6.44 -40.40 38.70
CA PHE A 178 7.59 -41.18 39.18
C PHE A 178 7.91 -41.00 40.68
N LEU A 179 7.58 -39.85 41.28
CA LEU A 179 7.88 -39.56 42.69
C LEU A 179 6.76 -40.00 43.64
N LEU A 180 5.49 -39.93 43.24
CA LEU A 180 4.36 -40.37 44.08
C LEU A 180 4.38 -41.87 44.34
N ASP A 181 4.76 -42.68 43.35
CA ASP A 181 4.87 -44.15 43.52
C ASP A 181 5.96 -44.56 44.52
N ARG A 182 6.93 -43.70 44.83
CA ARG A 182 7.98 -43.97 45.83
C ARG A 182 7.67 -43.44 47.23
N LYS A 183 6.72 -42.50 47.39
CA LYS A 183 6.58 -41.75 48.66
C LYS A 183 5.82 -42.46 49.78
N THR A 184 5.14 -43.58 49.53
CA THR A 184 4.40 -44.31 50.58
C THR A 184 5.16 -45.47 51.23
N GLN A 185 6.46 -45.64 50.96
CA GLN A 185 7.30 -46.65 51.65
C GLN A 185 8.07 -46.07 52.85
N TRP A 186 8.48 -44.80 52.81
CA TRP A 186 9.15 -44.14 53.93
C TRP A 186 8.15 -43.70 55.01
N LEU A 187 6.95 -43.24 54.64
CA LEU A 187 5.86 -42.94 55.58
C LEU A 187 5.37 -44.19 56.34
N LYS A 188 5.50 -45.39 55.77
CA LYS A 188 5.26 -46.67 56.47
C LYS A 188 6.36 -47.05 57.47
N LYS A 189 7.55 -46.44 57.36
CA LYS A 189 8.69 -46.64 58.28
C LYS A 189 8.71 -45.64 59.43
N LEU A 190 7.96 -44.56 59.31
CA LEU A 190 7.72 -43.62 60.39
C LEU A 190 6.48 -44.11 61.15
N ASP A 191 6.72 -44.68 62.30
CA ASP A 191 5.71 -45.08 63.28
C ASP A 191 5.03 -43.81 63.85
N LEU A 192 4.18 -43.19 63.03
CA LEU A 192 3.49 -41.92 63.34
C LEU A 192 2.24 -42.13 64.20
N PHE A 193 1.82 -43.39 64.36
CA PHE A 193 0.72 -43.80 65.22
C PHE A 193 1.25 -44.98 66.02
N ASN A 194 1.82 -44.68 67.19
CA ASN A 194 2.39 -45.60 68.16
C ASN A 194 1.30 -46.52 68.77
N GLU A 195 0.59 -47.27 67.92
CA GLU A 195 -0.13 -48.48 68.23
C GLU A 195 0.90 -49.56 67.91
N TRP A 196 1.56 -50.21 68.86
CA TRP A 196 0.98 -51.19 69.79
C TRP A 196 1.85 -51.30 71.05
N GLU A 197 1.24 -51.12 72.22
CA GLU A 197 1.57 -51.95 73.38
C GLU A 197 0.39 -51.90 74.36
N ASP A 198 -0.49 -52.89 74.28
CA ASP A 198 -0.92 -53.60 75.48
C ASP A 198 -1.42 -55.00 75.10
N LYS A 199 -1.12 -55.93 76.01
CA LYS A 199 -1.23 -57.39 75.93
C LYS A 199 -2.64 -57.92 75.68
#